data_AF-A0A930V555-F1
#
_entry.id   AF-A0A930V555-F1
#
_cell.length_a   1.000
_cell.length_b   1.000
_cell.length_c   1.000
_cell.angle_alpha   90.00
_cell.angle_beta   90.00
_cell.angle_gamma   90.00
#
_symmetry.space_group_name_H-M   'P 1'
#
loop_
_entity.id
_entity.type
_entity.pdbx_description
1 polymer ?
#
loop_
_entity_poly.entity_id
_entity_poly.type
_entity_poly.pdbx_seq_one_letter_code
_entity_poly.pdbx_strand_id
1 'polypeptide(L)'
;MARRIVPLTPDRFADLPWGCHDCLFWELDPVRRADFVSSDQRTREKATWISEVLREWGSCGRVVEVDGDPVGVVLYAPPAYLPGSAGFATAPVSVDAVQMTVLWVHEVHRGGGLARMLVQGMARDLVGRPGVKAVESFGRIGVTPTPCTTSVEVLGRLGFRTRRAHPLTPRMRMDLRATVTWRGEVEAAIERIAGAVRSAPAPARRDGTISPRSPSAR
;
A
#
# COMPACT_ATOMS: atom_id res chain seq x y z
N MET A 1 9.97 8.04 -16.52
CA MET A 1 9.19 6.95 -15.91
C MET A 1 8.38 7.50 -14.75
N ALA A 2 7.15 7.91 -15.04
CA ALA A 2 6.20 8.37 -14.04
C ALA A 2 5.63 7.16 -13.29
N ARG A 3 5.53 7.27 -11.96
CA ARG A 3 5.01 6.20 -11.10
C ARG A 3 3.82 6.73 -10.31
N ARG A 4 2.70 5.99 -10.32
CA ARG A 4 1.47 6.41 -9.63
C ARG A 4 0.88 5.27 -8.81
N ILE A 5 0.33 5.60 -7.66
CA ILE A 5 -0.52 4.69 -6.89
C ILE A 5 -1.97 5.10 -7.09
N VAL A 6 -2.81 4.17 -7.52
CA VAL A 6 -4.24 4.40 -7.78
C VAL A 6 -5.11 3.46 -6.93
N PRO A 7 -6.37 3.85 -6.66
CA PRO A 7 -7.34 2.94 -6.03
C PRO A 7 -7.58 1.70 -6.90
N LEU A 8 -7.69 0.54 -6.26
CA LEU A 8 -8.20 -0.66 -6.91
C LEU A 8 -9.66 -0.47 -7.35
N THR A 9 -9.98 -0.96 -8.54
CA THR A 9 -11.35 -1.21 -9.02
C THR A 9 -11.38 -2.61 -9.65
N PRO A 10 -12.57 -3.23 -9.82
CA PRO A 10 -12.67 -4.49 -10.55
C PRO A 10 -12.01 -4.44 -11.93
N ASP A 11 -12.25 -3.36 -12.69
CA ASP A 11 -11.68 -3.18 -14.03
C ASP A 11 -10.15 -3.10 -14.01
N ARG A 12 -9.57 -2.24 -13.14
CA ARG A 12 -8.11 -2.13 -13.00
C ARG A 12 -7.45 -3.42 -12.55
N PHE A 13 -8.18 -4.25 -11.80
CA PHE A 13 -7.69 -5.54 -11.36
C PHE A 13 -7.70 -6.56 -12.50
N ALA A 14 -8.74 -6.53 -13.35
CA ALA A 14 -8.80 -7.33 -14.57
C ALA A 14 -7.70 -6.94 -15.57
N ASP A 15 -7.32 -5.66 -15.63
CA ASP A 15 -6.25 -5.16 -16.50
C ASP A 15 -4.83 -5.53 -16.02
N LEU A 16 -4.68 -6.13 -14.83
CA LEU A 16 -3.35 -6.55 -14.36
C LEU A 16 -2.83 -7.67 -15.25
N PRO A 17 -1.63 -7.51 -15.85
CA PRO A 17 -1.18 -8.42 -16.88
C PRO A 17 -0.86 -9.85 -16.40
N TRP A 18 -0.99 -10.15 -15.09
CA TRP A 18 -0.54 -11.43 -14.51
C TRP A 18 -1.21 -11.84 -13.18
N GLY A 19 -1.20 -13.15 -12.92
CA GLY A 19 -0.61 -13.77 -11.72
C GLY A 19 -1.44 -13.95 -10.45
N CYS A 20 -2.53 -13.21 -10.22
CA CYS A 20 -3.42 -13.43 -9.06
C CYS A 20 -4.89 -13.11 -9.35
N HIS A 21 -5.26 -12.79 -10.60
CA HIS A 21 -6.61 -12.33 -10.93
C HIS A 21 -7.68 -13.43 -10.81
N ASP A 22 -7.27 -14.70 -10.90
CA ASP A 22 -8.14 -15.87 -10.75
C ASP A 22 -7.82 -16.69 -9.47
N CYS A 23 -6.90 -16.24 -8.60
CA CYS A 23 -6.64 -16.90 -7.31
C CYS A 23 -7.73 -16.50 -6.30
N LEU A 24 -8.61 -17.45 -5.95
CA LEU A 24 -9.61 -17.32 -4.88
C LEU A 24 -9.14 -17.87 -3.53
N PHE A 25 -7.82 -18.01 -3.34
CA PHE A 25 -7.27 -18.70 -2.18
C PHE A 25 -7.71 -18.07 -0.85
N TRP A 26 -7.81 -16.74 -0.83
CA TRP A 26 -8.15 -15.98 0.37
C TRP A 26 -9.65 -15.72 0.50
N GLU A 27 -10.32 -15.51 -0.64
CA GLU A 27 -11.71 -15.09 -0.74
C GLU A 27 -12.70 -16.21 -0.42
N LEU A 28 -12.30 -17.48 -0.62
CA LEU A 28 -13.12 -18.65 -0.34
C LEU A 28 -12.42 -19.62 0.60
N ASP A 29 -13.21 -20.32 1.41
CA ASP A 29 -12.72 -21.51 2.13
C ASP A 29 -12.38 -22.64 1.14
N PRO A 30 -11.57 -23.62 1.55
CA PRO A 30 -11.11 -24.69 0.66
C PRO A 30 -12.22 -25.52 0.02
N VAL A 31 -13.38 -25.67 0.69
CA VAL A 31 -14.50 -26.47 0.19
C VAL A 31 -15.22 -25.71 -0.92
N ARG A 32 -15.66 -24.47 -0.66
CA ARG A 32 -16.34 -23.64 -1.67
C ARG A 32 -15.45 -23.36 -2.87
N ARG A 33 -14.15 -23.20 -2.65
CA ARG A 33 -13.19 -22.95 -3.74
C ARG A 33 -13.12 -24.10 -4.75
N ALA A 34 -13.40 -25.34 -4.33
CA ALA A 34 -13.36 -26.51 -5.21
C ALA A 34 -14.45 -26.47 -6.30
N ASP A 35 -15.53 -25.72 -6.07
CA ASP A 35 -16.63 -25.57 -7.04
C ASP A 35 -16.26 -24.69 -8.25
N PHE A 36 -15.15 -23.93 -8.16
CA PHE A 36 -14.71 -22.98 -9.19
C PHE A 36 -13.62 -23.58 -10.09
N VAL A 37 -14.04 -24.37 -11.07
CA VAL A 37 -13.15 -25.18 -11.91
C VAL A 37 -12.48 -24.37 -13.03
N SER A 38 -13.14 -23.37 -13.60
CA SER A 38 -12.58 -22.57 -14.71
C SER A 38 -11.97 -21.25 -14.26
N SER A 39 -10.98 -20.76 -15.03
CA SER A 39 -10.38 -19.43 -14.80
C SER A 39 -11.43 -18.32 -14.86
N ASP A 40 -12.32 -18.35 -15.85
CA ASP A 40 -13.34 -17.33 -16.03
C ASP A 40 -14.34 -17.24 -14.86
N GLN A 41 -14.70 -18.38 -14.27
CA GLN A 41 -15.53 -18.41 -13.06
C GLN A 41 -14.79 -17.75 -11.90
N ARG A 42 -13.51 -18.10 -11.72
CA ARG A 42 -12.70 -17.54 -10.63
C ARG A 42 -12.44 -16.04 -10.77
N THR A 43 -12.17 -15.57 -11.98
CA THR A 43 -11.97 -14.15 -12.27
C THR A 43 -13.25 -13.36 -11.98
N ARG A 44 -14.41 -13.86 -12.40
CA ARG A 44 -15.71 -13.24 -12.08
C ARG A 44 -15.97 -13.20 -10.59
N GLU A 45 -15.74 -14.31 -9.89
CA GLU A 45 -15.93 -14.37 -8.44
C GLU A 45 -14.97 -13.43 -7.70
N LYS A 46 -13.72 -13.32 -8.15
CA LYS A 46 -12.75 -12.37 -7.60
C LYS A 46 -13.22 -10.93 -7.78
N ALA A 47 -13.76 -10.59 -8.95
CA ALA A 47 -14.35 -9.28 -9.22
C ALA A 47 -15.60 -9.00 -8.36
N THR A 48 -16.44 -10.02 -8.13
CA THR A 48 -17.58 -9.95 -7.19
C THR A 48 -17.09 -9.63 -5.78
N TRP A 49 -16.09 -10.37 -5.29
CA TRP A 49 -15.49 -10.11 -3.97
C TRP A 49 -14.91 -8.70 -3.87
N ILE A 50 -14.16 -8.23 -4.87
CA ILE A 50 -13.61 -6.86 -4.88
C ILE A 50 -14.76 -5.84 -4.77
N SER A 51 -15.82 -6.02 -5.55
CA SER A 51 -16.98 -5.12 -5.58
C SER A 51 -17.72 -5.10 -4.25
N GLU A 52 -17.90 -6.27 -3.62
CA GLU A 52 -18.52 -6.41 -2.31
C GLU A 52 -17.72 -5.66 -1.23
N VAL A 53 -16.42 -5.92 -1.12
CA VAL A 53 -15.58 -5.27 -0.09
C VAL A 53 -15.51 -3.76 -0.31
N LEU A 54 -15.38 -3.31 -1.57
CA LEU A 54 -15.39 -1.88 -1.90
C LEU A 54 -16.69 -1.20 -1.47
N ARG A 55 -17.84 -1.86 -1.65
CA ARG A 55 -19.15 -1.34 -1.29
C ARG A 55 -19.38 -1.34 0.23
N GLU A 56 -19.00 -2.41 0.91
CA GLU A 56 -19.36 -2.62 2.32
C GLU A 56 -18.32 -2.10 3.32
N TRP A 57 -17.04 -2.10 2.93
CA TRP A 57 -15.94 -1.71 3.80
C TRP A 57 -15.04 -0.60 3.23
N GLY A 58 -15.16 -0.33 1.93
CA GLY A 58 -14.35 0.67 1.23
C GLY A 58 -13.05 0.08 0.68
N SER A 59 -12.02 0.93 0.52
CA SER A 59 -10.78 0.55 -0.15
C SER A 59 -10.20 -0.77 0.39
N CYS A 60 -9.99 -1.73 -0.51
CA CYS A 60 -9.49 -3.08 -0.24
C CYS A 60 -8.21 -3.41 -1.05
N GLY A 61 -7.63 -2.40 -1.70
CA GLY A 61 -6.41 -2.58 -2.45
C GLY A 61 -5.95 -1.33 -3.18
N ARG A 62 -4.71 -1.40 -3.65
CA ARG A 62 -4.04 -0.37 -4.44
C ARG A 62 -3.31 -1.00 -5.61
N VAL A 63 -3.29 -0.28 -6.73
CA VAL A 63 -2.53 -0.63 -7.93
C VAL A 63 -1.41 0.38 -8.10
N VAL A 64 -0.23 -0.08 -8.50
CA VAL A 64 0.87 0.78 -8.92
C VAL A 64 0.99 0.74 -10.42
N GLU A 65 1.02 1.92 -11.02
CA GLU A 65 1.16 2.11 -12.45
C GLU A 65 2.53 2.74 -12.77
N VAL A 66 3.10 2.34 -13.90
CA VAL A 66 4.32 2.90 -14.47
C VAL A 66 4.02 3.34 -15.89
N ASP A 67 4.18 4.65 -16.16
CA ASP A 67 3.88 5.26 -17.45
C ASP A 67 2.44 4.98 -17.97
N GLY A 68 1.51 4.71 -17.04
CA GLY A 68 0.09 4.42 -17.31
C GLY A 68 -0.29 2.95 -17.18
N ASP A 69 0.67 2.04 -17.27
CA ASP A 69 0.41 0.59 -17.25
C ASP A 69 0.41 0.04 -15.81
N PRO A 70 -0.54 -0.81 -15.43
CA PRO A 70 -0.58 -1.42 -14.11
C PRO A 70 0.51 -2.50 -13.98
N VAL A 71 1.43 -2.32 -13.02
CA VAL A 71 2.61 -3.19 -12.85
C VAL A 71 2.71 -3.83 -11.47
N GLY A 72 1.73 -3.60 -10.60
CA GLY A 72 1.70 -4.22 -9.29
C GLY A 72 0.42 -3.92 -8.51
N VAL A 73 0.16 -4.74 -7.50
CA VAL A 73 -1.05 -4.67 -6.68
C VAL A 73 -0.77 -5.07 -5.24
N VAL A 74 -1.50 -4.45 -4.31
CA VAL A 74 -1.68 -4.95 -2.94
C VAL A 74 -3.17 -5.11 -2.68
N LEU A 75 -3.57 -6.26 -2.11
CA LEU A 75 -4.93 -6.51 -1.64
C LEU A 75 -4.93 -6.70 -0.13
N TYR A 76 -5.95 -6.17 0.52
CA TYR A 76 -6.14 -6.25 1.96
C TYR A 76 -7.61 -6.13 2.33
N ALA A 77 -8.04 -6.83 3.37
CA ALA A 77 -9.41 -6.77 3.86
C ALA A 77 -9.50 -7.19 5.33
N PRO A 78 -10.62 -6.89 6.03
CA PRO A 78 -10.91 -7.50 7.31
C PRO A 78 -10.98 -9.02 7.21
N PRO A 79 -10.58 -9.77 8.25
CA PRO A 79 -10.60 -11.23 8.23
C PRO A 79 -11.95 -11.86 7.89
N ALA A 80 -13.06 -11.16 8.16
CA ALA A 80 -14.41 -11.62 7.83
C ALA A 80 -14.66 -11.80 6.33
N TYR A 81 -13.95 -11.06 5.46
CA TYR A 81 -14.03 -11.20 4.00
C TYR A 81 -13.03 -12.21 3.45
N LEU A 82 -12.26 -12.89 4.31
CA LEU A 82 -11.12 -13.71 3.94
C LEU A 82 -11.18 -15.11 4.57
N PRO A 83 -12.24 -15.89 4.27
CA PRO A 83 -12.46 -17.20 4.89
C PRO A 83 -11.30 -18.18 4.65
N GLY A 84 -10.53 -18.04 3.57
CA GLY A 84 -9.34 -18.85 3.30
C GLY A 84 -8.26 -18.76 4.39
N SER A 85 -8.30 -17.70 5.19
CA SER A 85 -7.36 -17.47 6.31
C SER A 85 -7.50 -18.50 7.43
N ALA A 86 -8.65 -19.16 7.55
CA ALA A 86 -8.87 -20.22 8.54
C ALA A 86 -7.96 -21.45 8.30
N GLY A 87 -7.38 -21.59 7.11
CA GLY A 87 -6.45 -22.68 6.80
C GLY A 87 -5.05 -22.54 7.43
N PHE A 88 -4.75 -21.43 8.11
CA PHE A 88 -3.43 -21.19 8.70
C PHE A 88 -3.39 -21.55 10.18
N ALA A 89 -2.36 -22.30 10.59
CA ALA A 89 -2.17 -22.71 12.00
C ALA A 89 -2.00 -21.53 12.97
N THR A 90 -1.59 -20.36 12.47
CA THR A 90 -1.45 -19.14 13.26
C THR A 90 -2.66 -18.21 13.13
N ALA A 91 -3.78 -18.64 12.56
CA ALA A 91 -5.06 -17.94 12.60
C ALA A 91 -5.70 -17.98 14.00
N PRO A 92 -6.66 -17.10 14.33
CA PRO A 92 -7.14 -15.97 13.54
C PRO A 92 -6.18 -14.78 13.59
N VAL A 93 -6.26 -13.92 12.58
CA VAL A 93 -5.64 -12.58 12.58
C VAL A 93 -6.13 -11.78 13.81
N SER A 94 -5.28 -10.92 14.36
CA SER A 94 -5.65 -10.13 15.54
C SER A 94 -6.87 -9.24 15.27
N VAL A 95 -7.75 -9.08 16.27
CA VAL A 95 -9.00 -8.31 16.16
C VAL A 95 -8.81 -6.83 15.80
N ASP A 96 -7.63 -6.28 16.06
CA ASP A 96 -7.25 -4.90 15.75
C ASP A 96 -6.48 -4.76 14.42
N ALA A 97 -6.44 -5.82 13.61
CA ALA A 97 -5.66 -5.88 12.40
C ALA A 97 -6.53 -6.18 11.16
N VAL A 98 -6.18 -5.50 10.07
CA VAL A 98 -6.60 -5.86 8.71
C VAL A 98 -5.58 -6.85 8.14
N GLN A 99 -6.02 -7.78 7.30
CA GLN A 99 -5.12 -8.75 6.70
C GLN A 99 -4.70 -8.30 5.29
N MET A 100 -3.40 -8.29 5.03
CA MET A 100 -2.83 -8.17 3.70
C MET A 100 -2.65 -9.56 3.09
N THR A 101 -3.31 -9.78 1.95
CA THR A 101 -3.43 -11.11 1.31
C THR A 101 -2.58 -11.24 0.07
N VAL A 102 -2.51 -10.18 -0.75
CA VAL A 102 -1.72 -10.18 -1.98
C VAL A 102 -0.78 -8.99 -1.95
N LEU A 103 0.49 -9.24 -2.27
CA LEU A 103 1.45 -8.21 -2.63
C LEU A 103 2.25 -8.71 -3.82
N TRP A 104 2.07 -8.07 -4.96
CA TRP A 104 2.72 -8.48 -6.20
C TRP A 104 3.21 -7.27 -6.99
N VAL A 105 4.40 -7.42 -7.58
CA VAL A 105 5.00 -6.47 -8.50
C VAL A 105 5.61 -7.27 -9.64
N HIS A 106 5.36 -6.80 -10.87
CA HIS A 106 5.93 -7.36 -12.08
C HIS A 106 7.45 -7.44 -11.99
N GLU A 107 8.04 -8.57 -12.43
CA GLU A 107 9.46 -8.84 -12.25
C GLU A 107 10.39 -7.74 -12.78
N VAL A 108 10.14 -7.23 -13.99
CA VAL A 108 10.93 -6.16 -14.62
C VAL A 108 10.89 -4.83 -13.85
N HIS A 109 9.91 -4.67 -12.97
CA HIS A 109 9.75 -3.50 -12.11
C HIS A 109 10.14 -3.74 -10.64
N ARG A 110 10.66 -4.93 -10.30
CA ARG A 110 11.18 -5.22 -8.95
C ARG A 110 12.48 -4.48 -8.69
N GLY A 111 12.86 -4.37 -7.41
CA GLY A 111 14.05 -3.61 -6.99
C GLY A 111 13.87 -2.08 -6.96
N GLY A 112 12.88 -1.54 -7.67
CA GLY A 112 12.62 -0.09 -7.76
C GLY A 112 11.80 0.53 -6.62
N GLY A 113 11.50 -0.21 -5.54
CA GLY A 113 10.75 0.29 -4.40
C GLY A 113 9.21 0.27 -4.54
N LEU A 114 8.66 -0.26 -5.63
CA LEU A 114 7.20 -0.25 -5.87
C LEU A 114 6.39 -1.02 -4.81
N ALA A 115 6.92 -2.15 -4.31
CA ALA A 115 6.28 -2.90 -3.22
C ALA A 115 6.13 -2.04 -1.95
N ARG A 116 7.14 -1.21 -1.65
CA ARG A 116 7.09 -0.26 -0.53
C ARG A 116 6.04 0.83 -0.79
N MET A 117 5.96 1.35 -2.02
CA MET A 117 4.91 2.32 -2.39
C MET A 117 3.50 1.74 -2.23
N LEU A 118 3.28 0.49 -2.63
CA LEU A 118 2.00 -0.22 -2.46
C LEU A 118 1.63 -0.37 -0.98
N VAL A 119 2.56 -0.85 -0.15
CA VAL A 119 2.34 -0.99 1.31
C VAL A 119 2.08 0.36 1.99
N GLN A 120 2.74 1.42 1.54
CA GLN A 120 2.47 2.78 2.04
C GLN A 120 1.10 3.28 1.61
N GLY A 121 0.67 3.00 0.38
CA GLY A 121 -0.69 3.28 -0.10
C GLY A 121 -1.74 2.60 0.76
N MET A 122 -1.59 1.29 0.99
CA MET A 122 -2.42 0.52 1.91
C MET A 122 -2.42 1.12 3.33
N ALA A 123 -1.24 1.45 3.88
CA ALA A 123 -1.17 2.03 5.22
C ALA A 123 -1.94 3.36 5.32
N ARG A 124 -1.86 4.22 4.30
CA ARG A 124 -2.63 5.47 4.23
C ARG A 124 -4.14 5.23 4.23
N ASP A 125 -4.61 4.14 3.62
CA ASP A 125 -6.03 3.79 3.60
C ASP A 125 -6.56 3.36 4.96
N LEU A 126 -5.69 2.85 5.82
CA LEU A 126 -6.04 2.22 7.09
C LEU A 126 -5.77 3.12 8.30
N VAL A 127 -4.80 4.03 8.20
CA VAL A 127 -4.51 4.99 9.27
C VAL A 127 -5.76 5.83 9.57
N GLY A 128 -6.14 5.87 10.84
CA GLY A 128 -7.31 6.62 11.31
C GLY A 128 -8.63 5.86 11.22
N ARG A 129 -8.68 4.67 10.59
CA ARG A 129 -9.90 3.83 10.61
C ARG A 129 -10.16 3.34 12.05
N PRO A 130 -11.38 3.50 12.59
CA PRO A 130 -11.73 3.01 13.92
C PRO A 130 -11.43 1.50 14.07
N GLY A 131 -10.81 1.13 15.19
CA GLY A 131 -10.49 -0.28 15.51
C GLY A 131 -9.26 -0.84 14.80
N VAL A 132 -8.78 -0.24 13.71
CA VAL A 132 -7.62 -0.73 12.94
C VAL A 132 -6.33 -0.12 13.48
N LYS A 133 -5.46 -0.96 14.05
CA LYS A 133 -4.16 -0.57 14.61
C LYS A 133 -2.98 -1.15 13.85
N ALA A 134 -3.19 -2.21 13.09
CA ALA A 134 -2.13 -2.90 12.37
C ALA A 134 -2.62 -3.55 11.08
N VAL A 135 -1.64 -3.98 10.30
CA VAL A 135 -1.81 -4.93 9.20
C VAL A 135 -1.11 -6.22 9.57
N GLU A 136 -1.77 -7.35 9.37
CA GLU A 136 -1.18 -8.66 9.53
C GLU A 136 -1.17 -9.42 8.20
N SER A 137 -0.23 -10.34 8.03
CA SER A 137 -0.12 -11.17 6.84
C SER A 137 0.47 -12.52 7.22
N PHE A 138 0.07 -13.58 6.54
CA PHE A 138 0.71 -14.88 6.68
C PHE A 138 1.91 -14.92 5.75
N GLY A 139 3.10 -14.92 6.33
CA GLY A 139 4.35 -15.00 5.59
C GLY A 139 4.64 -16.42 5.13
N ARG A 140 5.63 -16.56 4.25
CA ARG A 140 6.15 -17.83 3.78
C ARG A 140 7.65 -17.94 4.06
N ILE A 141 8.06 -19.03 4.70
CA ILE A 141 9.46 -19.40 4.90
C ILE A 141 9.86 -20.41 3.82
N GLY A 142 11.06 -20.23 3.26
CA GLY A 142 11.64 -21.16 2.28
C GLY A 142 11.10 -20.97 0.86
N VAL A 143 11.35 -21.98 0.01
CA VAL A 143 10.98 -21.96 -1.42
C VAL A 143 9.71 -22.75 -1.74
N THR A 144 9.19 -23.50 -0.75
CA THR A 144 7.96 -24.29 -0.93
C THR A 144 6.81 -23.40 -1.34
N PRO A 145 6.10 -23.68 -2.44
CA PRO A 145 4.94 -22.89 -2.84
C PRO A 145 3.86 -22.95 -1.75
N THR A 146 3.66 -21.84 -1.03
CA THR A 146 2.42 -21.62 -0.28
C THR A 146 1.61 -20.63 -1.11
N PRO A 147 0.44 -21.04 -1.65
CA PRO A 147 -0.32 -20.22 -2.58
C PRO A 147 -0.57 -18.82 -2.04
N CYS A 148 -0.38 -17.81 -2.91
CA CYS A 148 -0.79 -16.44 -2.68
C CYS A 148 -0.26 -15.82 -1.36
N THR A 149 0.95 -16.20 -0.89
CA THR A 149 1.65 -15.65 0.30
C THR A 149 2.97 -14.94 -0.03
N THR A 150 3.30 -13.89 0.72
CA THR A 150 4.56 -13.14 0.58
C THR A 150 5.66 -13.74 1.45
N SER A 151 6.92 -13.75 0.98
CA SER A 151 8.03 -14.27 1.77
C SER A 151 8.29 -13.42 3.02
N VAL A 152 8.74 -14.05 4.10
CA VAL A 152 9.04 -13.37 5.36
C VAL A 152 10.13 -12.31 5.21
N GLU A 153 11.09 -12.51 4.29
CA GLU A 153 12.17 -11.55 4.01
C GLU A 153 11.63 -10.29 3.34
N VAL A 154 10.70 -10.45 2.39
CA VAL A 154 10.04 -9.31 1.74
C VAL A 154 9.18 -8.55 2.75
N LEU A 155 8.37 -9.26 3.53
CA LEU A 155 7.55 -8.67 4.60
C LEU A 155 8.42 -7.91 5.62
N GLY A 156 9.54 -8.49 6.04
CA GLY A 156 10.51 -7.85 6.95
C GLY A 156 11.05 -6.53 6.40
N ARG A 157 11.46 -6.50 5.12
CA ARG A 157 11.95 -5.27 4.44
C ARG A 157 10.87 -4.19 4.33
N LEU A 158 9.60 -4.57 4.35
CA LEU A 158 8.43 -3.69 4.30
C LEU A 158 7.97 -3.23 5.68
N GLY A 159 8.65 -3.65 6.76
CA GLY A 159 8.38 -3.21 8.12
C GLY A 159 7.49 -4.16 8.94
N PHE A 160 7.15 -5.33 8.40
CA PHE A 160 6.46 -6.36 9.18
C PHE A 160 7.43 -7.08 10.11
N ARG A 161 6.95 -7.50 11.28
CA ARG A 161 7.66 -8.32 12.25
C ARG A 161 6.87 -9.56 12.59
N THR A 162 7.53 -10.63 13.00
CA THR A 162 6.84 -11.86 13.43
C THR A 162 5.98 -11.57 14.66
N ARG A 163 4.67 -11.84 14.56
CA ARG A 163 3.71 -11.77 15.66
C ARG A 163 3.44 -13.13 16.28
N ARG A 164 3.33 -14.17 15.44
CA ARG A 164 3.25 -15.57 15.85
C ARG A 164 4.19 -16.39 14.96
N ALA A 165 5.13 -17.08 15.59
CA ALA A 165 6.07 -17.95 14.88
C ALA A 165 5.35 -19.21 14.39
N HIS A 166 5.77 -19.69 13.21
CA HIS A 166 5.41 -21.00 12.67
C HIS A 166 6.47 -21.39 11.63
N PRO A 167 6.85 -22.69 11.50
CA PRO A 167 7.98 -23.09 10.65
C PRO A 167 7.81 -22.81 9.15
N LEU A 168 6.57 -22.78 8.66
CA LEU A 168 6.27 -22.55 7.23
C LEU A 168 5.58 -21.21 7.01
N THR A 169 4.50 -20.97 7.75
CA THR A 169 3.62 -19.81 7.61
C THR A 169 3.47 -18.94 8.88
N PRO A 170 4.52 -18.23 9.31
CA PRO A 170 4.44 -17.34 10.47
C PRO A 170 3.47 -16.18 10.20
N ARG A 171 2.75 -15.74 11.25
CA ARG A 171 1.92 -14.54 11.19
C ARG A 171 2.78 -13.32 11.44
N MET A 172 2.85 -12.44 10.46
CA MET A 172 3.64 -11.21 10.44
C MET A 172 2.71 -10.02 10.70
N ARG A 173 3.23 -8.96 11.34
CA ARG A 173 2.46 -7.76 11.72
C ARG A 173 3.25 -6.48 11.46
N MET A 174 2.59 -5.47 10.92
CA MET A 174 3.05 -4.09 10.80
C MET A 174 2.09 -3.18 11.58
N ASP A 175 2.58 -2.54 12.64
CA ASP A 175 1.76 -1.59 13.42
C ASP A 175 1.67 -0.23 12.71
N LEU A 176 0.43 0.22 12.46
CA LEU A 176 0.17 1.45 11.71
C LEU A 176 0.54 2.72 12.51
N ARG A 177 0.47 2.68 13.84
CA ARG A 177 0.87 3.81 14.70
C ARG A 177 2.37 4.14 14.58
N ALA A 178 3.22 3.12 14.47
CA ALA A 178 4.65 3.29 14.22
C ALA A 178 4.94 3.78 12.78
N THR A 179 4.00 3.58 11.86
CA THR A 179 4.08 4.11 10.50
C THR A 179 3.71 5.61 10.45
N VAL A 180 2.87 6.11 11.36
CA VAL A 180 2.53 7.53 11.47
C VAL A 180 3.73 8.38 11.91
N THR A 181 4.58 7.87 12.81
CA THR A 181 5.86 8.53 13.17
C THR A 181 6.77 8.70 11.95
N TRP A 182 6.84 7.72 11.06
CA TRP A 182 7.58 7.84 9.79
C TRP A 182 6.96 8.87 8.83
N ARG A 183 5.63 8.95 8.79
CA ARG A 183 4.90 9.92 7.96
C ARG A 183 5.11 11.36 8.45
N GLY A 184 5.06 11.59 9.77
CA GLY A 184 5.36 12.89 10.36
C GLY A 184 6.79 13.34 10.13
N GLU A 185 7.77 12.43 10.24
CA GLU A 185 9.18 12.75 9.95
C GLU A 185 9.44 13.06 8.48
N VAL A 186 8.76 12.36 7.55
CA VAL A 186 8.90 12.57 6.10
C VAL A 186 8.16 13.82 5.63
N GLU A 187 6.92 14.07 6.10
CA GLU A 187 6.19 15.31 5.82
C GLU A 187 6.97 16.52 6.37
N ALA A 188 7.49 16.45 7.60
CA ALA A 188 8.34 17.48 8.18
C ALA A 188 9.70 17.64 7.48
N ALA A 189 10.27 16.58 6.88
CA ALA A 189 11.49 16.68 6.09
C ALA A 189 11.23 17.34 4.71
N ILE A 190 10.10 17.02 4.08
CA ILE A 190 9.67 17.64 2.83
C ILE A 190 9.36 19.13 3.05
N GLU A 191 8.69 19.50 4.14
CA GLU A 191 8.43 20.90 4.50
C GLU A 191 9.72 21.70 4.76
N ARG A 192 10.74 21.09 5.39
CA ARG A 192 12.04 21.74 5.61
C ARG A 192 12.80 22.00 4.31
N ILE A 193 12.75 21.06 3.36
CA ILE A 193 13.36 21.23 2.03
C ILE A 193 12.59 22.29 1.22
N ALA A 194 11.25 22.25 1.24
CA ALA A 194 10.41 23.25 0.58
C ALA A 194 10.56 24.65 1.21
N GLY A 195 10.75 24.73 2.52
CA GLY A 195 11.01 25.97 3.26
C GLY A 195 12.38 26.59 2.94
N ALA A 196 13.39 25.77 2.64
CA ALA A 196 14.73 26.21 2.26
C ALA A 196 14.83 26.74 0.82
N VAL A 197 13.82 26.49 -0.02
CA VAL A 197 13.76 26.93 -1.44
C VAL A 197 12.97 28.25 -1.61
N ARG A 198 12.57 28.90 -0.52
CA ARG A 198 12.07 30.30 -0.63
C ARG A 198 13.24 31.25 -0.76
N SER A 199 13.46 31.69 -2.00
CA SER A 199 14.44 32.67 -2.45
C SER A 199 14.52 33.89 -1.54
N ALA A 200 15.74 34.36 -1.28
CA ALA A 200 16.00 35.64 -0.62
C ALA A 200 15.26 36.79 -1.34
N PRO A 201 14.78 37.82 -0.62
CA PRO A 201 14.15 38.97 -1.25
C PRO A 201 15.15 39.66 -2.18
N ALA A 202 14.73 39.97 -3.40
CA ALA A 202 15.52 40.75 -4.35
C ALA A 202 15.86 42.14 -3.74
N PRO A 203 17.10 42.65 -3.89
CA PRO A 203 17.46 43.94 -3.34
C PRO A 203 16.66 45.07 -4.02
N ALA A 204 16.06 45.93 -3.20
CA ALA A 204 15.28 47.07 -3.66
C ALA A 204 16.15 48.04 -4.46
N ARG A 205 15.65 48.44 -5.65
CA ARG A 205 16.19 49.55 -6.44
C ARG A 205 16.11 50.85 -5.63
N ARG A 206 17.24 51.54 -5.50
CA ARG A 206 17.29 52.91 -4.95
C ARG A 206 16.81 53.89 -6.03
N ASP A 207 15.61 54.41 -5.88
CA ASP A 207 15.18 55.60 -6.63
C ASP A 207 15.88 56.83 -6.06
N GLY A 208 16.73 57.44 -6.90
CA GLY A 208 17.43 58.69 -6.59
C GLY A 208 16.43 59.85 -6.59
N THR A 209 16.06 60.31 -5.40
CA THR A 209 15.34 61.57 -5.25
C THR A 209 16.35 62.71 -5.21
N ILE A 210 16.40 63.51 -6.27
CA ILE A 210 17.17 64.76 -6.31
C ILE A 210 16.45 65.78 -5.43
N SER A 211 17.13 66.26 -4.39
CA SER A 211 16.66 67.30 -3.48
C SER A 211 16.89 68.71 -4.09
N PRO A 212 15.92 69.64 -4.01
CA PRO A 212 16.10 71.00 -4.50
C PRO A 212 16.91 71.86 -3.52
N ARG A 213 17.92 72.57 -4.03
CA ARG A 213 18.68 73.58 -3.28
C ARG A 213 17.86 74.86 -3.14
N SER A 214 17.71 75.35 -1.92
CA SER A 214 17.34 76.74 -1.61
C SER A 214 18.61 77.59 -1.34
N PRO A 215 18.56 78.92 -1.57
CA PRO A 215 19.73 79.78 -1.66
C PRO A 215 20.10 80.42 -0.32
N SER A 216 21.38 80.77 -0.14
CA SER A 216 21.82 81.69 0.92
C SER A 216 22.85 82.67 0.38
N ALA A 217 22.62 83.92 0.76
CA ALA A 217 23.38 85.11 0.45
C ALA A 217 24.64 85.26 1.33
N ARG A 218 25.70 85.82 0.72
CA ARG A 218 26.62 86.89 1.14
C ARG A 218 28.01 86.64 0.61
#